data_AF-A0A3D5YI15-F1
#
_entry.id   AF-A0A3D5YI15-F1
#
_cell.length_a   1.000
_cell.length_b   1.000
_cell.length_c   1.000
_cell.angle_alpha   90.00
_cell.angle_beta   90.00
_cell.angle_gamma   90.00
#
_symmetry.space_group_name_H-M   'P 1'
#
loop_
_entity.id
_entity.type
_entity.pdbx_description
1 polymer ?
#
loop_
_entity_poly.entity_id
_entity_poly.type
_entity_poly.pdbx_seq_one_letter_code
_entity_poly.pdbx_strand_id
1 'polypeptide(L)'
;MKVVTLNLPGLVTYQQDVTDQVKVRELLGEQGITQVDLIQSDMAPNTTGIKDLDAMRSMGLIQDTLWMYKEILKPEGKFVIKVFM
;
A
#
# COMPACT_ATOMS: atom_id res chain seq x y z
N MET A 1 -2.18 -14.43 8.52
CA MET A 1 -2.81 -13.11 8.71
C MET A 1 -4.29 -13.32 8.97
N LYS A 2 -4.91 -12.55 9.88
CA LYS A 2 -6.35 -12.64 10.14
C LYS A 2 -7.07 -11.85 9.04
N VAL A 3 -7.97 -12.50 8.31
CA VAL A 3 -8.85 -11.82 7.34
C VAL A 3 -9.73 -10.84 8.11
N VAL A 4 -9.66 -9.56 7.78
CA VAL A 4 -10.53 -8.53 8.35
C VAL A 4 -11.52 -8.11 7.29
N THR A 5 -12.79 -8.46 7.47
CA THR A 5 -13.89 -7.98 6.63
C THR A 5 -14.56 -6.82 7.37
N LEU A 6 -14.47 -5.61 6.81
CA LEU A 6 -15.17 -4.44 7.31
C LEU A 6 -16.42 -4.21 6.48
N ASN A 7 -17.58 -4.20 7.13
CA ASN A 7 -18.87 -3.98 6.48
C ASN A 7 -19.29 -2.50 6.65
N LEU A 8 -18.76 -1.64 5.79
CA LEU A 8 -19.14 -0.23 5.71
C LEU A 8 -19.68 0.10 4.30
N PRO A 9 -20.69 0.96 4.15
CA PRO A 9 -21.19 1.37 2.84
C PRO A 9 -20.08 1.99 1.98
N GLY A 10 -19.94 1.53 0.74
CA GLY A 10 -18.93 2.03 -0.20
C GLY A 10 -17.49 1.58 0.10
N LEU A 11 -17.28 0.68 1.07
CA LEU A 11 -15.99 0.06 1.34
C LEU A 11 -15.92 -1.33 0.75
N VAL A 12 -14.83 -1.62 0.04
CA VAL A 12 -14.46 -2.97 -0.35
C VAL A 12 -13.06 -3.28 0.17
N THR A 13 -12.91 -4.43 0.82
CA THR A 13 -11.64 -4.86 1.42
C THR A 13 -11.07 -6.04 0.67
N TYR A 14 -9.76 -6.04 0.47
CA TYR A 14 -9.03 -7.10 -0.19
C TYR A 14 -7.84 -7.55 0.64
N GLN A 15 -7.51 -8.83 0.53
CA GLN A 15 -6.26 -9.37 1.07
C GLN A 15 -5.39 -9.83 -0.09
N GLN A 16 -4.33 -9.08 -0.35
CA GLN A 16 -3.34 -9.38 -1.38
C GLN A 16 -1.96 -8.90 -0.91
N ASP A 17 -0.90 -9.58 -1.35
CA ASP A 17 0.46 -9.11 -1.20
C ASP A 17 0.70 -7.93 -2.15
N VAL A 18 1.00 -6.76 -1.60
CA VAL A 18 1.23 -5.53 -2.37
C VAL A 18 2.49 -5.60 -3.25
N THR A 19 3.40 -6.52 -2.96
CA THR A 19 4.61 -6.75 -3.77
C THR A 19 4.32 -7.58 -5.03
N ASP A 20 3.19 -8.31 -5.07
CA ASP A 20 2.73 -9.05 -6.25
C ASP A 20 1.95 -8.12 -7.19
N GLN A 21 2.70 -7.32 -7.96
CA GLN A 21 2.14 -6.29 -8.84
C GLN A 21 1.13 -6.82 -9.85
N VAL A 22 1.31 -8.07 -10.32
CA VAL A 22 0.40 -8.70 -11.29
C VAL A 22 -0.95 -8.94 -10.62
N LYS A 23 -0.96 -9.63 -9.48
CA LYS A 23 -2.21 -9.94 -8.79
C LYS A 23 -2.93 -8.70 -8.26
N VAL A 24 -2.19 -7.68 -7.82
CA VAL A 24 -2.79 -6.40 -7.40
C VAL A 24 -3.50 -5.73 -8.58
N ARG A 25 -2.87 -5.67 -9.76
CA ARG A 25 -3.48 -5.06 -10.95
C ARG A 25 -4.67 -5.85 -11.47
N GLU A 26 -4.60 -7.17 -11.48
CA GLU A 26 -5.73 -8.04 -11.84
C GLU A 26 -6.93 -7.76 -10.92
N LEU A 27 -6.70 -7.78 -9.60
CA LEU A 27 -7.72 -7.52 -8.59
C LEU A 27 -8.36 -6.14 -8.74
N LEU A 28 -7.57 -5.08 -8.95
CA LEU A 28 -8.09 -3.74 -9.18
C LEU A 28 -8.85 -3.65 -10.52
N GLY A 29 -8.32 -4.28 -11.57
CA GLY A 29 -8.92 -4.33 -12.90
C GLY A 29 -10.29 -5.02 -12.94
N GLU A 30 -10.48 -6.08 -12.16
CA GLU A 30 -11.79 -6.74 -11.97
C GLU A 30 -12.86 -5.78 -11.41
N GLN A 31 -12.43 -4.72 -10.72
CA GLN A 31 -13.31 -3.67 -10.19
C GLN A 31 -13.41 -2.45 -11.11
N GLY A 32 -12.79 -2.50 -12.29
CA GLY A 32 -12.69 -1.37 -13.20
C GLY A 32 -11.76 -0.26 -12.71
N ILE A 33 -10.88 -0.54 -11.75
CA ILE A 33 -9.93 0.44 -11.19
C ILE A 33 -8.59 0.30 -11.92
N THR A 34 -8.25 1.30 -12.72
CA THR A 34 -6.94 1.38 -13.41
C THR A 34 -6.04 2.46 -12.80
N GLN A 35 -6.64 3.55 -12.29
CA GLN A 35 -5.93 4.58 -11.55
C GLN A 35 -6.75 5.09 -10.36
N VAL A 36 -6.06 5.63 -9.35
CA VAL A 36 -6.68 6.18 -8.14
C VAL A 36 -6.23 7.62 -7.87
N ASP A 37 -7.09 8.38 -7.20
CA ASP A 37 -6.83 9.76 -6.80
C ASP A 37 -5.99 9.87 -5.52
N LEU A 38 -6.05 8.84 -4.66
CA LEU A 38 -5.35 8.80 -3.37
C LEU A 38 -4.81 7.40 -3.11
N ILE A 39 -3.54 7.33 -2.70
CA ILE A 39 -2.96 6.15 -2.06
C ILE A 39 -2.59 6.54 -0.63
N GLN A 40 -3.08 5.78 0.35
CA GLN A 40 -2.72 5.94 1.76
C GLN A 40 -2.15 4.63 2.29
N SER A 41 -1.02 4.70 2.99
CA SER A 41 -0.35 3.56 3.59
C SER A 41 -0.03 3.81 5.06
N ASP A 42 -0.58 2.96 5.94
CA ASP A 42 -0.18 2.83 7.35
C ASP A 42 0.69 1.57 7.55
N MET A 43 1.46 1.17 6.53
CA MET A 43 2.42 0.09 6.67
C MET A 43 3.51 0.46 7.68
N ALA A 44 3.90 -0.52 8.49
CA ALA A 44 5.01 -0.41 9.43
C ALA A 44 5.77 -1.74 9.45
N PRO A 45 7.11 -1.71 9.48
CA PRO A 45 7.88 -2.93 9.63
C PRO A 45 7.75 -3.47 11.06
N ASN A 46 8.09 -4.74 11.26
CA ASN A 46 8.34 -5.23 12.60
C ASN A 46 9.52 -4.45 13.20
N THR A 47 9.22 -3.64 14.21
CA THR A 47 10.19 -2.79 14.89
C THR A 47 11.12 -3.64 15.75
N THR A 48 12.39 -3.26 15.76
CA THR A 48 13.45 -3.86 16.58
C THR A 48 13.74 -3.04 17.83
N GLY A 49 13.32 -1.78 17.86
CA GLY A 49 13.69 -0.82 18.89
C GLY A 49 15.02 -0.11 18.61
N ILE A 50 15.75 -0.53 17.58
CA ILE A 50 16.95 0.16 17.09
C ILE A 50 16.50 1.15 16.03
N LYS A 51 16.55 2.45 16.35
CA LYS A 51 16.00 3.53 15.50
C LYS A 51 16.48 3.47 14.06
N ASP A 52 17.80 3.42 13.85
CA ASP A 52 18.38 3.43 12.49
C ASP A 52 17.93 2.21 11.67
N LEU A 53 17.84 1.04 12.30
CA LEU A 53 17.39 -0.19 11.65
C LEU A 53 15.89 -0.13 11.30
N ASP A 54 15.07 0.41 12.20
CA ASP A 54 13.63 0.56 11.99
C ASP A 54 13.32 1.62 10.91
N ALA A 55 14.12 2.68 10.83
CA ALA A 55 14.07 3.67 9.76
C ALA A 55 14.44 3.04 8.40
N MET A 56 15.55 2.27 8.33
CA MET A 56 15.94 1.56 7.11
C MET A 56 14.86 0.57 6.63
N ARG A 57 14.25 -0.18 7.56
CA ARG A 57 13.15 -1.10 7.23
C ARG A 57 11.92 -0.36 6.73
N SER A 58 11.60 0.80 7.29
CA SER A 58 10.50 1.65 6.82
C SER A 58 10.76 2.13 5.39
N MET A 59 12.00 2.51 5.08
CA MET A 59 12.39 2.90 3.73
C MET A 59 12.30 1.73 2.73
N GLY A 60 12.59 0.50 3.16
CA GLY A 60 12.36 -0.72 2.37
C GLY A 60 10.89 -0.88 1.94
N LEU A 61 9.94 -0.69 2.86
CA LEU A 61 8.51 -0.77 2.54
C LEU A 61 8.06 0.29 1.53
N ILE A 62 8.61 1.50 1.60
CA ILE A 62 8.35 2.55 0.60
C ILE A 62 8.89 2.12 -0.76
N GLN A 63 10.09 1.53 -0.79
CA GLN A 63 10.71 1.05 -2.02
C GLN A 63 9.90 -0.08 -2.68
N ASP A 64 9.41 -1.02 -1.88
CA ASP A 64 8.58 -2.16 -2.32
C ASP A 64 7.24 -1.70 -2.92
N THR A 65 6.74 -0.54 -2.51
CA THR A 65 5.44 0.00 -2.96
C THR A 65 5.56 1.16 -3.94
N LEU A 66 6.78 1.54 -4.34
CA LEU A 66 7.06 2.63 -5.27
C LEU A 66 6.34 2.46 -6.62
N TRP A 67 6.18 1.22 -7.08
CA TRP A 67 5.54 0.89 -8.34
C TRP A 67 4.08 1.36 -8.37
N MET A 68 3.34 1.29 -7.25
CA MET A 68 1.95 1.72 -7.20
C MET A 68 1.80 3.20 -7.48
N TYR A 69 2.75 4.03 -7.02
CA TYR A 69 2.70 5.47 -7.29
C TYR A 69 3.00 5.80 -8.74
N LYS A 70 3.85 4.98 -9.38
CA LYS A 70 4.22 5.19 -10.79
C LYS A 70 3.12 4.73 -11.75
N GLU A 71 2.40 3.67 -11.39
CA GLU A 71 1.50 3.00 -12.33
C GLU A 71 0.02 3.17 -12.00
N ILE A 72 -0.34 3.29 -10.72
CA ILE A 72 -1.74 3.28 -10.26
C ILE A 72 -2.17 4.68 -9.79
N LEU A 73 -1.26 5.52 -9.30
CA LEU A 73 -1.63 6.90 -8.94
C LEU A 73 -1.81 7.76 -10.20
N LYS A 74 -2.89 8.54 -10.25
CA LYS A 74 -3.06 9.56 -11.30
C LYS A 74 -1.94 10.62 -11.22
N PRO A 75 -1.61 11.32 -12.31
CA PRO A 75 -0.59 12.39 -12.30
C PRO A 75 -0.79 13.45 -11.22
N GLU A 76 -2.04 13.86 -10.96
CA GLU A 76 -2.40 14.86 -9.94
C GLU A 76 -2.81 14.23 -8.58
N GLY A 77 -2.73 12.91 -8.49
CA GLY A 77 -3.11 12.16 -7.30
C GLY A 77 -2.25 12.51 -6.09
N LYS A 78 -2.72 12.10 -4.92
CA LYS A 78 -2.03 12.34 -3.64
C LYS A 78 -1.59 11.02 -3.03
N PHE A 79 -0.46 11.08 -2.35
CA PHE A 79 0.11 9.94 -1.68
C PHE A 79 0.49 10.31 -0.25
N VAL A 80 0.06 9.48 0.70
CA VAL A 80 0.35 9.66 2.13
C VAL A 80 0.89 8.35 2.68
N ILE A 81 2.07 8.40 3.30
CA ILE A 81 2.71 7.24 3.92
C ILE A 81 3.33 7.59 5.25
N LYS A 82 3.27 6.62 6.15
CA LYS A 82 3.94 6.64 7.43
C LYS A 82 5.42 6.30 7.27
N VAL A 83 6.28 7.12 7.87
CA VAL A 83 7.73 6.92 7.89
C VAL A 83 8.21 7.05 9.33
N PHE A 84 9.10 6.14 9.74
CA PHE A 84 9.85 6.25 10.99
C PHE A 84 11.27 6.74 10.68
N MET A 85 11.73 7.75 11.41
CA MET A 85 13.05 8.36 11.30
C MET A 85 13.81 8.23 12.62
#